data_AF-A0A075LW06-F1
#
_entry.id   AF-A0A075LW06-F1
#
_cell.length_a   1.000
_cell.length_b   1.000
_cell.length_c   1.000
_cell.angle_alpha   90.00
_cell.angle_beta   90.00
_cell.angle_gamma   90.00
#
_symmetry.space_group_name_H-M   'P 1'
#
loop_
_entity.id
_entity.type
_entity.pdbx_description
1 polymer ?
#
loop_
_entity_poly.entity_id
_entity_poly.type
_entity_poly.pdbx_seq_one_letter_code
_entity_poly.pdbx_strand_id
1 'polypeptide(L)'
;MPPEPFGMFAAFGAMAIVMFLVMIAVDAVFLWLGARFAKIEDATFGKAFIATLGGLIISAILGSIIPIIGGILGLAAYLWIVKTVFNTDWGKAVIAWLFAIVIAIVLMVIIGIIVGISVMAAP
;
A
#
# COMPACT_ATOMS: atom_id res chain seq x y z
N MET A 1 -24.09 -29.23 7.36
CA MET A 1 -25.04 -28.44 6.54
C MET A 1 -24.20 -27.37 5.84
N PRO A 2 -24.28 -27.21 4.51
CA PRO A 2 -23.61 -26.10 3.85
C PRO A 2 -24.05 -24.77 4.50
N PRO A 3 -23.16 -23.78 4.65
CA PRO A 3 -23.54 -22.51 5.25
C PRO A 3 -24.67 -21.87 4.44
N GLU A 4 -25.71 -21.40 5.13
CA GLU A 4 -26.80 -20.63 4.55
C GLU A 4 -26.22 -19.51 3.66
N PRO A 5 -26.84 -19.13 2.52
CA PRO A 5 -26.29 -18.14 1.59
C PRO A 5 -25.77 -16.87 2.28
N PHE A 6 -26.48 -16.39 3.30
CA PHE A 6 -26.09 -15.25 4.11
C PHE A 6 -24.79 -15.47 4.92
N GLY A 7 -24.61 -16.67 5.49
CA GLY A 7 -23.38 -17.05 6.18
C GLY A 7 -22.17 -17.11 5.24
N MET A 8 -22.39 -17.55 3.99
CA MET A 8 -21.36 -17.57 2.97
C MET A 8 -20.98 -16.14 2.51
N PHE A 9 -21.95 -15.24 2.31
CA PHE A 9 -21.67 -13.83 2.01
C PHE A 9 -20.92 -13.11 3.13
N ALA A 10 -21.32 -13.34 4.39
CA ALA A 10 -20.64 -12.75 5.55
C ALA A 10 -19.19 -13.26 5.67
N ALA A 11 -18.95 -14.55 5.45
CA ALA A 11 -17.61 -15.14 5.46
C ALA A 11 -16.72 -14.56 4.36
N PHE A 12 -17.23 -14.40 3.14
CA PHE A 12 -16.49 -13.77 2.04
C PHE A 12 -16.20 -12.30 2.30
N GLY A 13 -17.16 -11.54 2.83
CA GLY A 13 -16.98 -10.14 3.20
C GLY A 13 -15.90 -9.98 4.28
N ALA A 14 -15.94 -10.81 5.33
CA ALA A 14 -14.93 -10.81 6.38
C ALA A 14 -13.53 -11.16 5.83
N MET A 15 -13.42 -12.19 4.99
CA MET A 15 -12.16 -12.53 4.32
C MET A 15 -11.63 -11.38 3.48
N ALA A 16 -12.48 -10.70 2.71
CA ALA A 16 -12.06 -9.57 1.87
C ALA A 16 -11.47 -8.44 2.70
N ILE A 17 -12.08 -8.10 3.84
CA ILE A 17 -11.57 -7.07 4.76
C ILE A 17 -10.22 -7.49 5.34
N VAL A 18 -10.08 -8.74 5.80
CA VAL A 18 -8.82 -9.25 6.34
C VAL A 18 -7.72 -9.19 5.28
N MET A 19 -7.99 -9.66 4.07
CA MET A 19 -7.02 -9.63 2.96
C MET A 19 -6.64 -8.19 2.59
N PHE A 20 -7.60 -7.27 2.58
CA PHE A 20 -7.35 -5.86 2.35
C PHE A 20 -6.41 -5.26 3.40
N LEU A 21 -6.65 -5.52 4.69
CA LEU A 21 -5.79 -5.05 5.77
C LEU A 21 -4.38 -5.66 5.71
N VAL A 22 -4.27 -6.93 5.34
CA VAL A 22 -2.98 -7.60 5.13
C VAL A 22 -2.21 -6.95 3.97
N MET A 23 -2.88 -6.66 2.85
CA MET A 23 -2.25 -5.95 1.73
C MET A 23 -1.78 -4.55 2.13
N ILE A 24 -2.59 -3.80 2.87
CA ILE A 24 -2.18 -2.48 3.39
C ILE A 24 -0.99 -2.61 4.33
N ALA A 25 -0.95 -3.63 5.18
CA ALA A 25 0.19 -3.87 6.06
C ALA A 25 1.47 -4.11 5.27
N VAL A 26 1.40 -4.89 4.18
CA VAL A 26 2.53 -5.12 3.27
C VAL A 26 2.94 -3.83 2.56
N ASP A 27 2.00 -3.07 2.01
CA ASP A 27 2.26 -1.78 1.38
C ASP A 27 2.90 -0.77 2.33
N ALA A 28 2.45 -0.76 3.58
CA ALA A 28 3.00 0.06 4.65
C ALA A 28 4.46 -0.29 4.96
N VAL A 29 4.91 -1.54 4.78
CA VAL A 29 6.33 -1.90 4.92
C VAL A 29 7.17 -1.14 3.89
N PHE A 30 6.74 -1.11 2.63
CA PHE A 30 7.48 -0.41 1.57
C PHE A 30 7.54 1.09 1.83
N LEU A 31 6.40 1.70 2.21
CA LEU A 31 6.35 3.12 2.53
C LEU A 31 7.20 3.46 3.77
N TRP A 32 7.18 2.61 4.79
CA TRP A 32 8.00 2.77 5.98
C TRP A 32 9.50 2.71 5.66
N LEU A 33 9.93 1.75 4.85
CA LEU A 33 11.30 1.67 4.39
C LEU A 33 11.66 2.91 3.55
N GLY A 34 10.80 3.31 2.62
CA GLY A 34 10.98 4.52 1.83
C GLY A 34 11.12 5.78 2.69
N ALA A 35 10.32 5.92 3.74
CA ALA A 35 10.41 7.02 4.70
C ALA A 35 11.74 7.04 5.46
N ARG A 36 12.28 5.85 5.81
CA ARG A 36 13.61 5.73 6.43
C ARG A 36 14.72 6.14 5.47
N PHE A 37 14.65 5.71 4.20
CA PHE A 37 15.61 6.14 3.18
C PHE A 37 15.53 7.64 2.87
N ALA A 38 14.32 8.22 2.96
CA ALA A 38 14.09 9.65 2.84
C ALA A 38 14.57 10.47 4.06
N LYS A 39 15.14 9.82 5.08
CA LYS A 39 15.60 10.44 6.34
C LYS A 39 14.49 11.25 7.03
N ILE A 40 13.30 10.65 7.13
CA ILE A 40 12.21 11.16 7.97
C ILE A 40 12.48 10.68 9.41
N GLU A 41 12.71 11.63 10.32
CA GLU A 41 13.21 11.37 11.68
C GLU A 41 12.26 10.51 12.51
N ASP A 42 10.94 10.73 12.37
CA ASP A 42 9.91 10.00 13.12
C ASP A 42 9.18 8.93 12.29
N ALA A 43 9.90 8.24 11.39
CA ALA A 43 9.32 7.21 10.53
C ALA A 43 9.02 5.90 11.28
N THR A 44 7.75 5.68 11.65
CA THR A 44 7.26 4.45 12.29
C THR A 44 6.37 3.64 11.35
N PHE A 45 6.30 2.32 11.58
CA PHE A 45 5.40 1.46 10.80
C PHE A 45 3.94 1.86 10.97
N GLY A 46 3.51 2.24 12.18
CA GLY A 46 2.14 2.71 12.43
C GLY A 46 1.78 3.95 11.61
N LYS A 47 2.71 4.91 11.50
CA LYS A 47 2.53 6.07 10.60
C LYS A 47 2.46 5.65 9.13
N ALA A 48 3.31 4.73 8.70
CA ALA A 48 3.23 4.21 7.33
C ALA A 48 1.90 3.51 7.06
N PHE A 49 1.40 2.71 8.00
CA PHE A 49 0.13 2.01 7.88
C PHE A 49 -1.05 2.98 7.75
N ILE A 50 -1.11 3.99 8.63
CA ILE A 50 -2.15 5.02 8.58
C ILE A 50 -2.05 5.84 7.30
N ALA A 51 -0.83 6.20 6.87
CA ALA A 51 -0.60 6.95 5.64
C ALA A 51 -1.03 6.16 4.39
N THR A 52 -0.70 4.86 4.33
CA THR A 52 -1.12 3.98 3.25
C THR A 52 -2.63 3.77 3.23
N LEU A 53 -3.25 3.47 4.38
CA LEU A 53 -4.69 3.29 4.51
C LEU A 53 -5.45 4.56 4.11
N GLY A 54 -5.12 5.70 4.71
CA GLY A 54 -5.76 6.98 4.42
C GLY A 54 -5.51 7.41 2.97
N GLY A 55 -4.28 7.23 2.49
CA GLY A 55 -3.87 7.52 1.12
C GLY A 55 -4.65 6.73 0.09
N LEU A 56 -4.81 5.42 0.29
CA LEU A 56 -5.57 4.56 -0.62
C LEU A 56 -7.06 4.94 -0.62
N ILE A 57 -7.65 5.19 0.55
CA ILE A 57 -9.05 5.60 0.66
C ILE A 57 -9.30 6.91 -0.08
N ILE A 58 -8.49 7.96 0.18
CA ILE A 58 -8.71 9.26 -0.46
C ILE A 58 -8.45 9.19 -1.97
N SER A 59 -7.44 8.43 -2.40
CA SER A 59 -7.09 8.26 -3.81
C SER A 59 -8.20 7.51 -4.56
N ALA A 60 -8.77 6.46 -3.96
CA ALA A 60 -9.89 5.72 -4.54
C ALA A 60 -11.15 6.58 -4.67
N ILE A 61 -11.48 7.36 -3.64
CA ILE A 61 -12.61 8.29 -3.67
C ILE A 61 -12.43 9.32 -4.79
N LEU A 62 -11.29 10.03 -4.81
CA LEU A 62 -11.02 11.07 -5.81
C LEU A 62 -10.94 10.52 -7.24
N GLY A 63 -10.34 9.34 -7.41
CA GLY A 63 -10.26 8.65 -8.68
C GLY A 63 -11.64 8.21 -9.21
N SER A 64 -12.56 7.84 -8.31
CA SER A 64 -13.92 7.42 -8.70
C SER A 64 -14.84 8.59 -9.08
N ILE A 65 -14.63 9.77 -8.50
CA ILE A 65 -15.50 10.93 -8.71
C ILE A 65 -15.07 11.75 -9.93
N ILE A 66 -13.77 11.83 -10.22
CA ILE A 66 -13.23 12.76 -11.21
C ILE A 66 -12.53 12.00 -12.35
N PRO A 67 -13.20 11.75 -13.48
CA PRO A 67 -12.75 10.81 -14.51
C PRO A 67 -11.49 11.22 -15.30
N ILE A 68 -11.10 12.50 -15.29
CA ILE A 68 -9.96 13.00 -16.08
C ILE A 68 -8.75 13.33 -15.19
N ILE A 69 -8.96 14.06 -14.10
CA ILE A 69 -7.89 14.52 -13.21
C ILE A 69 -7.85 13.79 -11.86
N GLY A 70 -8.79 12.88 -11.60
CA GLY A 70 -8.94 12.18 -10.32
C GLY A 70 -7.72 11.34 -9.94
N GLY A 71 -7.01 10.77 -10.92
CA GLY A 71 -5.75 10.05 -10.65
C GLY A 71 -4.64 10.97 -10.14
N ILE A 72 -4.47 12.15 -10.76
CA ILE A 72 -3.46 13.13 -10.34
C ILE A 72 -3.83 13.73 -8.98
N LEU A 73 -5.10 14.09 -8.79
CA LEU A 73 -5.61 14.59 -7.51
C LEU A 73 -5.51 13.52 -6.41
N GLY A 74 -5.78 12.26 -6.75
CA GLY A 74 -5.63 11.12 -5.86
C GLY A 74 -4.18 10.93 -5.41
N LEU A 75 -3.21 11.03 -6.33
CA LEU A 75 -1.79 11.00 -5.99
C LEU A 75 -1.38 12.21 -5.13
N ALA A 76 -1.83 13.41 -5.48
CA ALA A 76 -1.53 14.61 -4.70
C ALA A 76 -2.11 14.51 -3.26
N ALA A 77 -3.34 14.01 -3.13
CA ALA A 77 -3.98 13.75 -1.84
C ALA A 77 -3.27 12.64 -1.06
N TYR A 78 -2.85 11.56 -1.72
CA TYR A 78 -2.04 10.51 -1.12
C TYR A 78 -0.74 11.08 -0.54
N LEU A 79 0.02 11.84 -1.33
CA LEU A 79 1.27 12.47 -0.90
C LEU A 79 1.05 13.49 0.21
N TRP A 80 -0.09 14.20 0.19
CA TRP A 80 -0.49 15.09 1.28
C TRP A 80 -0.76 14.32 2.58
N ILE A 81 -1.40 13.14 2.52
CA ILE A 81 -1.57 12.26 3.67
C ILE A 81 -0.22 11.76 4.19
N VAL A 82 0.67 11.30 3.31
CA VAL A 82 2.04 10.91 3.71
C VAL A 82 2.74 12.07 4.41
N LYS A 83 2.70 13.26 3.80
CA LYS A 83 3.30 14.48 4.37
C LYS A 83 2.76 14.78 5.77
N THR A 84 1.45 14.72 5.96
CA THR A 84 0.79 15.07 7.23
C THR A 84 1.01 14.02 8.30
N VAL A 85 0.87 12.74 7.98
CA VAL A 85 1.04 11.62 8.94
C VAL A 85 2.50 11.47 9.37
N PHE A 86 3.45 11.64 8.45
CA PHE A 86 4.88 11.62 8.79
C PHE A 86 5.41 12.94 9.35
N ASN A 87 4.60 14.00 9.38
CA ASN A 87 5.01 15.36 9.77
C ASN A 87 6.30 15.79 9.06
N THR A 88 6.28 15.78 7.74
CA THR A 88 7.47 16.01 6.90
C THR A 88 7.20 17.04 5.80
N ASP A 89 8.23 17.38 5.02
CA ASP A 89 8.12 18.22 3.83
C ASP A 89 7.68 17.45 2.59
N TRP A 90 7.16 18.17 1.59
CA TRP A 90 6.75 17.61 0.30
C TRP A 90 7.87 16.84 -0.40
N GLY A 91 9.10 17.36 -0.39
CA GLY A 91 10.24 16.69 -1.00
C GLY A 91 10.50 15.32 -0.37
N LYS A 92 10.54 15.24 0.96
CA LYS A 92 10.73 13.98 1.69
C LYS A 92 9.55 13.01 1.49
N ALA A 93 8.31 13.50 1.43
CA ALA A 93 7.14 12.67 1.16
C ALA A 93 7.19 12.03 -0.24
N VAL A 94 7.54 12.82 -1.26
CA VAL A 94 7.74 12.32 -2.64
C VAL A 94 8.90 11.33 -2.70
N ILE A 95 10.03 11.64 -2.05
CA ILE A 95 11.18 10.73 -1.98
C ILE A 95 10.79 9.41 -1.31
N ALA A 96 10.07 9.45 -0.19
CA ALA A 96 9.61 8.25 0.51
C ALA A 96 8.72 7.38 -0.38
N TRP A 97 7.77 7.99 -1.10
CA TRP A 97 6.90 7.30 -2.04
C TRP A 97 7.68 6.69 -3.23
N LEU A 98 8.63 7.42 -3.81
CA LEU A 98 9.49 6.91 -4.88
C LEU A 98 10.36 5.73 -4.41
N PHE A 99 10.97 5.84 -3.23
CA PHE A 99 11.72 4.72 -2.65
C PHE A 99 10.83 3.52 -2.37
N ALA A 100 9.60 3.72 -1.91
CA ALA A 100 8.65 2.62 -1.71
C ALA A 100 8.41 1.85 -3.02
N ILE A 101 8.23 2.55 -4.14
CA ILE A 101 8.10 1.94 -5.48
C ILE A 101 9.36 1.18 -5.86
N VAL A 102 10.54 1.80 -5.71
CA VAL A 102 11.82 1.15 -6.03
C VAL A 102 11.99 -0.14 -5.22
N ILE A 103 11.75 -0.10 -3.92
CA ILE A 103 11.87 -1.26 -3.04
C ILE A 103 10.86 -2.34 -3.41
N ALA A 104 9.62 -1.97 -3.74
CA ALA A 104 8.59 -2.91 -4.19
C ALA A 104 9.00 -3.60 -5.50
N ILE A 105 9.51 -2.87 -6.48
CA ILE A 105 10.01 -3.44 -7.74
C ILE A 105 11.17 -4.39 -7.49
N VAL A 106 12.16 -3.98 -6.67
CA VAL A 106 13.31 -4.83 -6.32
C VAL A 106 12.85 -6.12 -5.66
N LEU A 107 11.94 -6.04 -4.69
CA LEU A 107 11.41 -7.23 -4.01
C LEU A 107 10.59 -8.11 -4.94
N MET A 108 9.77 -7.54 -5.82
CA MET A 108 9.04 -8.33 -6.83
C MET A 108 9.98 -9.08 -7.77
N VAL A 109 11.08 -8.45 -8.23
CA VAL A 109 12.09 -9.11 -9.07
C VAL A 109 12.75 -10.26 -8.30
N ILE A 110 13.17 -10.04 -7.06
CA ILE A 110 13.80 -11.07 -6.22
C ILE A 110 12.85 -12.26 -6.02
N ILE A 111 11.60 -12.00 -5.62
CA ILE A 111 10.60 -13.03 -5.41
C ILE A 111 10.31 -13.77 -6.73
N GLY A 112 10.18 -13.05 -7.85
CA GLY A 112 9.95 -13.64 -9.17
C GLY A 112 11.06 -14.58 -9.59
N ILE A 113 12.33 -14.22 -9.35
CA ILE A 113 13.48 -15.10 -9.61
C ILE A 113 13.43 -16.35 -8.73
N ILE A 114 13.21 -16.18 -7.42
CA ILE A 114 13.17 -17.32 -6.46
C ILE A 114 12.04 -18.29 -6.81
N VAL A 115 10.84 -17.77 -7.05
CA VAL A 115 9.67 -18.57 -7.42
C VAL A 115 9.91 -19.23 -8.77
N GLY A 116 10.45 -18.51 -9.75
CA GLY A 116 10.80 -19.05 -11.06
C GLY A 116 11.78 -20.23 -10.97
N ILE A 117 12.85 -20.10 -10.19
CA ILE A 117 13.80 -21.19 -9.93
C ILE A 117 13.10 -22.37 -9.22
N SER A 118 12.25 -22.08 -8.22
CA SER A 118 11.54 -23.10 -7.45
C SER A 118 10.57 -23.92 -8.32
N VAL A 119 9.86 -23.27 -9.25
CA VAL A 119 8.98 -23.93 -10.20
C VAL A 119 9.77 -24.78 -11.19
N MET A 120 10.93 -24.31 -11.66
CA MET A 120 11.81 -25.11 -12.54
C MET A 120 12.44 -26.32 -11.82
N ALA A 121 12.55 -26.27 -10.49
CA ALA A 121 13.08 -27.35 -9.67
C ALA A 121 11.99 -28.31 -9.15
N ALA A 122 10.71 -28.04 -9.42
CA ALA A 122 9.62 -28.92 -9.05
C ALA A 122 9.59 -30.15 -10.00
N PRO A 123 9.45 -31.38 -9.47
CA PRO A 123 9.40 -32.61 -10.28
C PRO A 123 8.15 -32.70 -11.16
#